data_AF-A0A8S0G5G1-F1
#
_entry.id   AF-A0A8S0G5G1-F1
#
_cell.length_a   1.000
_cell.length_b   1.000
_cell.length_c   1.000
_cell.angle_alpha   90.00
_cell.angle_beta   90.00
_cell.angle_gamma   90.00
#
_symmetry.space_group_name_H-M   'P 1'
#
loop_
_entity.id
_entity.type
_entity.pdbx_description
1 polymer ?
#
loop_
_entity_poly.entity_id
_entity_poly.type
_entity_poly.pdbx_seq_one_letter_code
_entity_poly.pdbx_strand_id
1 'polypeptide(L)'
;MRTLGTAACPPYHIAFVIGGTSAETNLKTVKLASAHYYDELPTEGNEHGQAFRDIQLEQELLEEAQKLGLGAQFGGKYFAHDIRVIRLPRHGASCPVGMGVSCSADRNIKAKIKPRRYLDRKTGTQPRPVHSTRTASGR
;
A
#
# COMPACT_ATOMS: atom_id res chain seq x y z
N MET A 1 -2.45 11.74 7.21
CA MET A 1 -2.55 10.41 7.84
C MET A 1 -3.50 10.36 9.04
N ARG A 2 -3.44 11.30 10.01
CA ARG A 2 -4.34 11.29 11.19
C ARG A 2 -5.84 11.20 10.84
N THR A 3 -6.26 11.83 9.75
CA THR A 3 -7.65 11.82 9.28
C THR A 3 -8.18 10.46 8.84
N LEU A 4 -7.29 9.49 8.53
CA LEU A 4 -7.71 8.11 8.26
C LEU A 4 -8.25 7.43 9.53
N GLY A 5 -7.72 7.81 10.70
CA GLY A 5 -8.06 7.22 11.98
C GLY A 5 -7.94 5.68 11.97
N THR A 6 -8.72 5.04 12.83
CA THR A 6 -8.76 3.59 12.98
C THR A 6 -10.02 2.97 12.35
N ALA A 7 -10.80 3.76 11.62
CA ALA A 7 -12.12 3.40 11.10
C ALA A 7 -12.10 2.30 10.03
N ALA A 8 -10.96 2.06 9.37
CA ALA A 8 -10.82 1.08 8.30
C ALA A 8 -9.99 -0.15 8.74
N CYS A 9 -9.93 -0.46 10.03
CA CYS A 9 -9.24 -1.64 10.57
C CYS A 9 -7.73 -1.70 10.21
N PRO A 10 -6.91 -0.78 10.75
CA PRO A 10 -5.44 -0.89 10.67
C PRO A 10 -4.94 -2.18 11.35
N PRO A 11 -3.72 -2.65 11.00
CA PRO A 11 -2.67 -1.93 10.26
C PRO A 11 -2.93 -1.84 8.75
N TYR A 12 -2.59 -0.69 8.16
CA TYR A 12 -2.89 -0.39 6.76
C TYR A 12 -1.73 -0.68 5.80
N HIS A 13 -2.03 -1.07 4.57
CA HIS A 13 -1.16 -0.78 3.42
C HIS A 13 -1.54 0.58 2.87
N ILE A 14 -0.77 1.63 3.16
CA ILE A 14 -1.13 3.00 2.77
C ILE A 14 -0.53 3.32 1.40
N ALA A 15 -1.32 3.90 0.50
CA ALA A 15 -0.83 4.39 -0.78
C ALA A 15 -1.00 5.90 -0.89
N PHE A 16 0.05 6.57 -1.35
CA PHE A 16 0.04 7.96 -1.77
C PHE A 16 0.36 8.04 -3.27
N VAL A 17 -0.38 8.89 -3.98
CA VAL A 17 -0.09 9.20 -5.37
C VAL A 17 -0.03 10.70 -5.55
N ILE A 18 1.09 11.19 -6.07
CA ILE A 18 1.36 12.61 -6.28
C ILE A 18 1.48 12.86 -7.78
N GLY A 19 0.62 13.73 -8.31
CA GLY A 19 0.49 13.96 -9.74
C GLY A 19 -0.56 13.07 -10.39
N GLY A 20 -0.63 13.10 -11.71
CA GLY A 20 -1.67 12.45 -12.51
C GLY A 20 -2.21 13.40 -13.56
N THR A 21 -2.65 12.84 -14.67
CA THR A 21 -3.25 13.57 -15.79
C THR A 21 -4.67 14.06 -15.49
N SER A 22 -5.34 13.45 -14.51
CA SER A 22 -6.66 13.82 -14.02
C SER A 22 -6.88 13.29 -12.59
N ALA A 23 -7.95 13.74 -11.94
CA ALA A 23 -8.31 13.24 -10.61
C ALA A 23 -8.65 11.73 -10.63
N GLU A 24 -9.34 11.28 -11.67
CA GLU A 24 -9.74 9.88 -11.86
C GLU A 24 -8.51 8.99 -12.06
N THR A 25 -7.52 9.46 -12.83
CA THR A 25 -6.26 8.74 -13.06
C THR A 25 -5.45 8.65 -11.76
N ASN A 26 -5.41 9.73 -10.98
CA ASN A 26 -4.77 9.73 -9.66
C ASN A 26 -5.43 8.69 -8.74
N LEU A 27 -6.75 8.73 -8.56
CA LEU A 27 -7.46 7.81 -7.67
C LEU A 27 -7.41 6.35 -8.13
N LYS A 28 -7.45 6.10 -9.45
CA LYS A 28 -7.21 4.75 -10.00
C LYS A 28 -5.82 4.25 -9.62
N THR A 29 -4.81 5.12 -9.70
CA THR A 29 -3.43 4.78 -9.34
C THR A 29 -3.32 4.51 -7.85
N VAL A 30 -3.97 5.31 -6.99
CA VAL A 30 -4.04 5.09 -5.54
C VAL A 30 -4.60 3.70 -5.24
N LYS A 31 -5.72 3.35 -5.88
CA LYS A 31 -6.39 2.06 -5.66
C LYS A 31 -5.50 0.88 -6.04
N LEU A 32 -4.76 0.98 -7.14
CA LEU A 32 -3.86 -0.08 -7.58
C LEU A 32 -2.58 -0.13 -6.74
N ALA A 33 -2.05 1.02 -6.33
CA ALA A 33 -0.89 1.11 -5.45
C ALA A 33 -1.16 0.51 -4.06
N SER A 34 -2.35 0.72 -3.49
CA SER A 34 -2.69 0.13 -2.18
C SER A 34 -2.85 -1.40 -2.23
N ALA A 35 -3.04 -1.97 -3.42
CA ALA A 35 -3.05 -3.41 -3.67
C ALA A 35 -1.69 -3.94 -4.18
N HIS A 36 -0.61 -3.17 -3.98
CA HIS A 36 0.76 -3.51 -4.40
C HIS A 36 0.88 -3.86 -5.90
N TYR A 37 -0.05 -3.34 -6.72
CA TYR A 37 -0.05 -3.66 -8.15
C TYR A 37 1.20 -3.11 -8.85
N TYR A 38 1.69 -1.98 -8.37
CA TYR A 38 2.79 -1.18 -8.93
C TYR A 38 4.15 -1.40 -8.25
N ASP A 39 4.32 -2.50 -7.51
CA ASP A 39 5.58 -2.76 -6.77
C ASP A 39 6.82 -2.95 -7.66
N GLU A 40 6.60 -3.18 -8.96
CA GLU A 40 7.64 -3.38 -9.97
C GLU A 40 7.90 -2.13 -10.83
N LEU A 41 7.34 -0.96 -10.47
CA LEU A 41 7.67 0.30 -11.14
C LEU A 41 9.15 0.67 -10.93
N PRO A 42 9.75 1.44 -11.87
CA PRO A 42 11.05 2.08 -11.64
C PRO A 42 11.04 2.90 -10.35
N THR A 43 12.21 3.10 -9.74
CA THR A 43 12.35 3.90 -8.50
C THR A 43 12.77 5.34 -8.76
N GLU A 44 12.96 5.72 -10.03
CA GLU A 44 13.38 7.05 -10.45
C GLU A 44 12.57 7.51 -11.66
N GLY A 45 12.37 8.83 -11.76
CA GLY A 45 11.74 9.46 -12.91
C GLY A 45 12.66 9.51 -14.14
N ASN A 46 12.12 9.97 -15.27
CA ASN A 46 12.89 10.26 -16.47
C ASN A 46 12.33 11.51 -17.17
N GLU A 47 13.03 11.98 -18.22
CA GLU A 47 12.64 13.18 -18.97
C GLU A 47 11.30 13.05 -19.70
N HIS A 48 10.83 11.82 -19.93
CA HIS A 48 9.55 11.54 -20.58
C HIS A 48 8.37 11.47 -19.60
N GLY A 49 8.61 11.72 -18.30
CA GLY A 49 7.57 11.73 -17.28
C GLY A 49 7.07 10.32 -16.92
N GLN A 50 7.93 9.31 -16.90
CA GLN A 50 7.54 7.99 -16.43
C GLN A 50 7.06 8.02 -14.97
N ALA A 51 6.08 7.17 -14.66
CA ALA A 51 5.69 6.92 -13.28
C ALA A 51 6.81 6.17 -12.54
N PHE A 52 7.05 6.52 -11.28
CA PHE A 52 8.03 5.84 -10.46
C PHE A 52 7.60 5.72 -9.01
N ARG A 53 8.20 4.77 -8.29
CA ARG A 53 7.99 4.51 -6.88
C ARG A 53 9.05 5.23 -6.04
N ASP A 54 8.61 6.13 -5.18
CA ASP A 54 9.47 7.00 -4.37
C ASP A 54 9.80 6.32 -3.04
N ILE A 55 10.84 5.47 -3.05
CA ILE A 55 11.25 4.63 -1.91
C ILE A 55 11.67 5.47 -0.69
N GLN A 56 12.30 6.62 -0.93
CA GLN A 56 12.72 7.50 0.15
C GLN A 56 11.49 8.01 0.90
N LEU A 57 10.49 8.53 0.17
CA LEU A 57 9.29 9.06 0.79
C LEU A 57 8.42 7.96 1.42
N GLU A 58 8.44 6.72 0.89
CA GLU A 58 7.81 5.56 1.54
C GLU A 58 8.36 5.34 2.95
N GLN A 59 9.69 5.36 3.10
CA GLN A 59 10.35 5.15 4.38
C GLN A 59 10.07 6.29 5.37
N GLU A 60 10.20 7.55 4.92
CA GLU A 60 9.91 8.73 5.75
C GLU A 60 8.46 8.70 6.26
N LEU A 61 7.49 8.43 5.38
CA LEU A 61 6.08 8.36 5.78
C LEU A 61 5.80 7.18 6.70
N LEU A 62 6.50 6.05 6.55
CA LEU A 62 6.30 4.89 7.42
C LEU A 62 6.78 5.21 8.84
N GLU A 63 7.90 5.91 8.98
CA GLU A 63 8.39 6.39 10.28
C GLU A 63 7.41 7.38 10.91
N GLU A 64 6.87 8.31 10.12
CA GLU A 64 5.85 9.24 10.60
C GLU A 64 4.55 8.53 11.00
N ALA A 65 4.12 7.51 10.24
CA ALA A 65 2.97 6.68 10.58
C ALA A 65 3.15 5.97 11.94
N GLN A 66 4.37 5.50 12.22
CA GLN A 66 4.72 4.85 13.49
C GLN A 66 4.71 5.82 14.67
N LYS A 67 5.07 7.09 14.45
CA LYS A 67 5.05 8.16 15.46
C LYS A 67 3.64 8.67 15.80
N LEU A 68 2.61 8.34 14.99
CA LEU A 68 1.23 8.79 15.24
C LEU A 68 0.63 8.25 16.55
N GLY A 69 1.13 7.11 17.04
CA GLY A 69 0.67 6.50 18.29
C GLY A 69 -0.73 5.87 18.22
N LEU A 70 -1.40 5.87 17.06
CA LEU A 70 -2.70 5.23 16.85
C LEU A 70 -2.63 3.69 16.84
N GLY A 71 -1.47 3.15 16.42
CA GLY A 71 -1.21 1.72 16.31
C GLY A 71 -2.27 0.93 15.54
N ALA A 72 -2.35 -0.36 15.86
CA ALA A 72 -3.33 -1.27 15.30
C ALA A 72 -4.66 -1.13 16.06
N GLN A 73 -5.40 -0.04 15.78
CA GLN A 73 -6.69 0.33 16.37
C GLN A 73 -6.64 0.93 17.79
N PHE A 74 -5.85 0.35 18.71
CA PHE A 74 -5.86 0.71 20.13
C PHE A 74 -4.53 1.23 20.66
N GLY A 75 -3.85 2.06 19.87
CA GLY A 75 -2.58 2.66 20.24
C GLY A 75 -1.36 1.81 19.89
N GLY A 76 -0.20 2.46 19.79
CA GLY A 76 1.08 1.82 19.53
C GLY A 76 1.70 2.16 18.17
N LYS A 77 2.65 1.32 17.73
CA LYS A 77 3.50 1.57 16.56
C LYS A 77 2.86 1.18 15.21
N TYR A 78 2.08 0.11 15.19
CA TYR A 78 1.65 -0.55 13.95
C TYR A 78 0.39 0.08 13.33
N PHE A 79 0.47 1.35 12.96
CA PHE A 79 -0.59 2.02 12.20
C PHE A 79 -0.62 1.57 10.74
N ALA A 80 0.55 1.37 10.15
CA ALA A 80 0.72 0.87 8.79
C ALA A 80 1.62 -0.39 8.79
N HIS A 81 1.29 -1.35 7.93
CA HIS A 81 2.19 -2.44 7.55
C HIS A 81 3.32 -1.92 6.68
N ASP A 82 2.98 -1.18 5.64
CA ASP A 82 3.88 -0.52 4.72
C ASP A 82 3.21 0.69 4.06
N ILE A 83 4.02 1.45 3.32
CA ILE A 83 3.56 2.58 2.51
C ILE A 83 4.03 2.37 1.07
N ARG A 84 3.20 2.79 0.11
CA ARG A 84 3.54 2.93 -1.30
C ARG A 84 3.39 4.37 -1.75
N VAL A 85 4.39 4.93 -2.40
CA VAL A 85 4.35 6.30 -2.92
C VAL A 85 4.63 6.28 -4.41
N ILE A 86 3.63 6.60 -5.22
CA ILE A 86 3.78 6.69 -6.67
C ILE A 86 3.80 8.16 -7.11
N ARG A 87 4.83 8.53 -7.86
CA ARG A 87 4.96 9.83 -8.51
C ARG A 87 4.50 9.70 -9.96
N LEU A 88 3.60 10.57 -10.38
CA LEU A 88 3.07 10.62 -11.73
C LEU A 88 3.39 11.98 -12.38
N PRO A 89 3.51 12.04 -13.72
CA PRO A 89 3.55 13.31 -14.42
C PRO A 89 2.24 14.07 -14.20
N ARG A 90 2.29 15.39 -14.31
CA ARG A 90 1.16 16.28 -14.07
C ARG A 90 1.21 17.47 -15.02
N HIS A 91 0.05 18.05 -15.29
CA HIS A 91 -0.01 19.35 -15.94
C HIS A 91 0.68 20.41 -15.07
N GLY A 92 1.35 21.41 -15.66
CA GLY A 92 2.11 22.43 -14.92
C GLY A 92 1.25 23.18 -13.88
N ALA A 93 0.00 23.45 -14.24
CA ALA A 93 -1.00 24.12 -13.40
C ALA A 93 -1.82 23.19 -12.48
N SER A 94 -1.45 21.92 -12.35
CA SER A 94 -2.22 20.94 -11.56
C SER A 94 -1.30 20.04 -10.73
N CYS A 95 -1.77 19.62 -9.56
CA CYS A 95 -1.06 18.66 -8.71
C CYS A 95 -2.09 17.85 -7.88
N PRO A 96 -2.80 16.88 -8.49
CA PRO A 96 -3.68 16.01 -7.74
C PRO A 96 -2.86 15.15 -6.77
N VAL A 97 -3.32 15.04 -5.53
CA VAL A 97 -2.72 14.18 -4.52
C VAL A 97 -3.81 13.27 -3.97
N GLY A 98 -3.57 11.97 -4.05
CA GLY A 98 -4.49 10.95 -3.58
C GLY A 98 -3.86 10.12 -2.48
N MET A 99 -4.70 9.70 -1.53
CA MET A 99 -4.33 8.84 -0.42
C MET A 99 -5.38 7.75 -0.28
N GLY A 100 -4.97 6.50 -0.09
CA GLY A 100 -5.86 5.36 0.08
C GLY A 100 -5.21 4.27 0.91
N VAL A 101 -6.00 3.28 1.30
CA VAL A 101 -5.54 2.17 2.14
C VAL A 101 -6.04 0.82 1.62
N SER A 102 -5.27 -0.25 1.85
CA SER A 102 -5.82 -1.59 2.03
C SER A 102 -5.91 -1.89 3.53
N CYS A 103 -7.03 -2.43 3.96
CA CYS A 103 -7.30 -2.73 5.36
C CYS A 103 -6.77 -4.11 5.78
N SER A 104 -7.03 -4.50 7.03
CA SER A 104 -6.76 -5.86 7.52
C SER A 104 -7.38 -6.96 6.63
N ALA A 105 -8.47 -6.66 5.92
CA ALA A 105 -9.06 -7.56 4.92
C ALA A 105 -8.47 -7.33 3.52
N ASP A 106 -7.13 -7.40 3.40
CA ASP A 106 -6.42 -7.24 2.13
C ASP A 106 -6.70 -8.43 1.20
N ARG A 107 -7.49 -8.18 0.15
CA ARG A 107 -8.12 -9.23 -0.69
C ARG A 107 -8.00 -8.89 -2.17
N ASN A 108 -6.83 -9.16 -2.74
CA ASN A 108 -6.55 -8.96 -4.16
C ASN A 108 -5.92 -10.22 -4.78
N ILE A 109 -6.24 -10.50 -6.05
CA ILE A 109 -5.68 -11.64 -6.80
C ILE A 109 -5.44 -11.25 -8.26
N LYS A 110 -4.26 -11.57 -8.79
CA LYS A 110 -3.88 -11.31 -10.20
C LYS A 110 -4.06 -12.60 -11.00
N ALA A 111 -4.87 -12.57 -12.06
CA ALA A 111 -5.08 -13.70 -12.96
C ALA A 111 -4.81 -13.30 -14.42
N LYS A 112 -4.39 -14.28 -15.25
CA LYS A 112 -4.21 -14.08 -16.69
C LYS A 112 -4.66 -15.33 -17.45
N ILE A 113 -5.49 -15.14 -18.47
CA ILE A 113 -5.88 -16.20 -19.41
C ILE A 113 -4.79 -16.30 -20.49
N LYS A 114 -4.25 -17.50 -20.71
CA LYS A 114 -3.39 -17.81 -21.86
C LYS A 114 -4.11 -18.79 -22.79
N PRO A 115 -3.83 -18.77 -24.11
CA PRO A 115 -4.52 -19.61 -25.10
C PRO A 115 -4.55 -21.12 -24.81
N ARG A 116 -3.68 -21.64 -23.92
CA ARG A 116 -3.58 -23.07 -23.63
C ARG A 116 -3.75 -23.47 -22.16
N ARG A 117 -3.80 -22.53 -21.20
CA ARG A 117 -4.07 -22.78 -19.77
C ARG A 117 -4.53 -21.50 -19.06
N TYR A 118 -5.46 -21.65 -18.11
CA TYR A 118 -5.73 -20.65 -17.08
C TYR A 118 -4.57 -20.63 -16.07
N LEU A 119 -4.02 -19.45 -15.77
CA LEU A 119 -3.01 -19.27 -14.74
C LEU A 119 -3.54 -18.27 -13.70
N ASP A 120 -3.77 -18.79 -12.50
CA ASP A 120 -3.95 -17.97 -11.30
C ASP A 120 -2.60 -17.84 -10.59
N ARG A 121 -2.22 -16.62 -10.20
CA ARG A 121 -1.05 -16.41 -9.36
C ARG A 121 -1.46 -16.83 -7.95
N LYS A 122 -1.05 -18.04 -7.52
CA LYS A 122 -1.30 -18.56 -6.17
C LYS A 122 -1.05 -17.44 -5.15
N THR A 123 -2.08 -17.08 -4.39
CA THR A 123 -1.92 -16.23 -3.20
C THR A 123 -0.83 -16.84 -2.32
N GLY A 124 0.14 -16.03 -1.93
CA GLY A 124 1.28 -16.51 -1.16
C GLY A 124 0.82 -17.14 0.15
N THR A 125 1.20 -18.41 0.32
CA THR A 125 1.32 -19.14 1.60
C THR A 125 0.05 -19.35 2.44
N GLN A 126 -0.20 -20.61 2.79
CA GLN A 126 -0.98 -20.98 3.98
C GLN A 126 -0.65 -20.02 5.13
N PRO A 127 -1.64 -19.51 5.89
CA PRO A 127 -1.35 -18.63 7.01
C PRO A 127 -0.39 -19.38 7.95
N ARG A 128 0.84 -18.86 8.11
CA ARG A 128 1.74 -19.41 9.12
C ARG A 128 1.05 -19.23 10.47
N PRO A 129 0.99 -20.26 11.33
CA PRO A 129 0.46 -20.08 12.67
C PRO A 129 1.31 -19.01 13.38
N VAL A 130 0.73 -17.83 13.58
CA VAL A 130 1.35 -16.71 14.29
C VAL A 130 1.40 -16.98 15.80
N HIS A 131 0.72 -18.04 16.26
CA HIS A 131 0.78 -18.54 17.62
C HIS A 131 1.33 -19.96 17.62
N SER A 132 2.56 -20.12 18.11
CA SER A 132 2.89 -21.35 18.84
C SER A 132 2.10 -21.27 20.14
N THR A 133 1.08 -22.10 20.31
CA THR A 133 0.50 -22.34 21.63
C THR A 133 1.60 -22.92 22.51
N ARG A 134 2.37 -22.06 23.19
CA ARG A 134 3.06 -22.45 24.42
C ARG A 134 1.93 -22.72 25.40
N THR A 135 1.48 -23.97 25.43
CA THR A 135 0.72 -24.52 26.55
C THR A 135 1.48 -24.13 27.80
N ALA A 136 0.85 -23.34 28.66
CA ALA A 136 1.33 -23.06 30.00
C ALA A 136 1.45 -24.40 30.74
N SER A 137 2.66 -24.97 30.76
CA SER A 137 3.05 -26.05 31.64
C SER A 137 4.16 -25.53 32.54
N GLY A 138 3.84 -25.35 33.81
CA GLY A 138 4.81 -24.96 34.83
C GLY A 138 4.17 -24.11 35.92
N ARG A 139 3.55 -24.79 36.88
CA ARG A 139 3.46 -24.30 38.26
C ARG A 139 4.86 -24.21 38.84
#